data_AF-A0A3D5JS71-F1
#
_entry.id   AF-A0A3D5JS71-F1
#
_cell.length_a   1.000
_cell.length_b   1.000
_cell.length_c   1.000
_cell.angle_alpha   90.00
_cell.angle_beta   90.00
_cell.angle_gamma   90.00
#
_symmetry.space_group_name_H-M   'P 1'
#
loop_
_entity.id
_entity.type
_entity.pdbx_description
1 polymer ?
#
loop_
_entity_poly.entity_id
_entity_poly.type
_entity_poly.pdbx_seq_one_letter_code
_entity_poly.pdbx_strand_id
1 'polypeptide(L)'
;RFIVKYKDGADLVATPTALASSLKAAAAAVPAAQGRALGLQKLRQLAIGPTVVKADRPLDAAESELLMRRLAADPNVDYVEVDQLMHATLVPNDARLSEQWGFGTSNASINVRPAWDKATGTGVVVAVI
;
A
#
# COMPACT_ATOMS: atom_id res chain seq x y z
N ARG A 1 -6.10 3.79 -4.21
CA ARG A 1 -6.81 3.97 -2.92
C ARG A 1 -5.77 4.35 -1.89
N PHE A 2 -6.14 5.03 -0.82
CA PHE A 2 -5.21 5.52 0.18
C PHE A 2 -5.74 5.20 1.57
N ILE A 3 -4.83 4.90 2.50
CA ILE A 3 -5.12 4.78 3.92
C ILE A 3 -4.56 6.04 4.57
N VAL A 4 -5.45 6.82 5.20
CA VAL A 4 -5.10 8.07 5.86
C VAL A 4 -5.37 7.91 7.35
N LYS A 5 -4.33 8.03 8.17
CA LYS A 5 -4.48 8.13 9.62
C LYS A 5 -4.50 9.60 10.02
N TYR A 6 -5.54 9.98 10.75
CA TYR A 6 -5.64 11.30 11.35
C TYR A 6 -5.13 11.24 12.80
N LYS A 7 -4.60 12.35 13.29
CA LYS A 7 -4.14 12.49 14.68
C LYS A 7 -5.30 12.34 15.66
N ASP A 8 -5.01 11.81 16.84
CA ASP A 8 -6.00 11.66 17.90
C ASP A 8 -6.57 13.03 18.31
N GLY A 9 -7.88 13.13 18.48
CA GLY A 9 -8.58 14.39 18.75
C GLY A 9 -8.89 15.24 17.51
N ALA A 10 -8.54 14.79 16.31
CA ALA A 10 -9.03 15.41 15.08
C ALA A 10 -10.51 15.06 14.86
N ASP A 11 -11.42 15.98 15.20
CA ASP A 11 -12.87 15.87 14.97
C ASP A 11 -13.26 15.78 13.48
N LEU A 12 -12.28 15.87 12.58
CA LEU A 12 -12.44 15.73 11.14
C LEU A 12 -13.12 14.41 10.75
N VAL A 13 -12.74 13.28 11.34
CA VAL A 13 -13.30 11.98 10.95
C VAL A 13 -14.75 11.83 11.45
N ALA A 14 -15.07 12.47 12.58
CA ALA A 14 -16.41 12.50 13.18
C ALA A 14 -17.36 13.49 12.48
N THR A 15 -16.82 14.46 11.73
CA THR A 15 -17.57 15.53 11.07
C THR A 15 -17.51 15.38 9.54
N PRO A 16 -18.54 14.77 8.89
CA PRO A 16 -18.48 14.44 7.47
C PRO A 16 -18.18 15.62 6.53
N THR A 17 -18.70 16.80 6.86
CA THR A 17 -18.50 18.05 6.10
C THR A 17 -17.07 18.58 6.18
N ALA A 18 -16.46 18.48 7.36
CA ALA A 18 -15.07 18.91 7.59
C ALA A 18 -14.10 17.97 6.85
N LEU A 19 -14.35 16.65 6.94
CA LEU A 19 -13.58 15.68 6.16
C LEU A 19 -13.70 15.91 4.65
N ALA A 20 -14.92 16.09 4.14
CA ALA A 20 -15.15 16.34 2.72
C ALA A 20 -14.41 17.60 2.24
N SER A 21 -14.35 18.64 3.07
CA SER A 21 -13.61 19.87 2.78
C SER A 21 -12.09 19.65 2.73
N SER A 22 -11.52 18.94 3.72
CA SER A 22 -10.09 18.59 3.73
C SER A 22 -9.71 17.74 2.51
N LEU A 23 -10.51 16.71 2.20
CA LEU A 23 -10.31 15.87 1.02
C LEU A 23 -10.42 16.66 -0.28
N LYS A 24 -11.38 17.59 -0.40
CA LYS A 24 -11.51 18.46 -1.57
C LYS A 24 -10.30 19.39 -1.73
N ALA A 25 -9.78 19.95 -0.63
CA ALA A 25 -8.58 20.78 -0.64
C ALA A 25 -7.32 19.99 -1.03
N ALA A 26 -7.24 18.72 -0.63
CA ALA A 26 -6.16 17.83 -1.06
C ALA A 26 -6.27 17.48 -2.55
N ALA A 27 -7.47 17.16 -3.01
CA ALA A 27 -7.72 16.80 -4.40
C ALA A 27 -7.47 17.95 -5.38
N ALA A 28 -7.73 19.19 -4.96
CA ALA A 28 -7.51 20.39 -5.77
C ALA A 28 -6.03 20.65 -6.10
N ALA A 29 -5.09 20.07 -5.35
CA ALA A 29 -3.66 20.18 -5.66
C ALA A 29 -3.23 19.27 -6.82
N VAL A 30 -4.04 18.25 -7.16
CA VAL A 30 -3.77 17.33 -8.26
C VAL A 30 -4.36 17.91 -9.55
N PRO A 31 -3.59 18.02 -10.64
CA PRO A 31 -4.10 18.52 -11.91
C PRO A 31 -5.33 17.75 -12.41
N ALA A 32 -6.19 18.44 -13.15
CA ALA A 32 -7.27 17.76 -13.85
C ALA A 32 -6.70 16.87 -14.96
N ALA A 33 -7.18 15.64 -15.05
CA ALA A 33 -6.84 14.73 -16.14
C ALA A 33 -8.07 14.60 -17.05
N GLN A 34 -7.87 14.74 -18.36
CA GLN A 34 -8.95 14.64 -19.36
C GLN A 34 -10.14 15.59 -19.05
N GLY A 35 -9.84 16.80 -18.58
CA GLY A 35 -10.85 17.80 -18.23
C GLY A 35 -11.63 17.51 -16.93
N ARG A 36 -11.24 16.47 -16.17
CA ARG A 36 -11.92 16.06 -14.94
C ARG A 36 -11.06 16.32 -13.71
N ALA A 37 -11.58 17.14 -12.79
CA ALA A 37 -10.96 17.35 -11.49
C ALA A 37 -10.96 16.04 -10.67
N LEU A 38 -9.98 15.88 -9.79
CA LEU A 38 -9.91 14.74 -8.89
C LEU A 38 -11.00 14.84 -7.82
N GLY A 39 -11.79 13.79 -7.66
CA GLY A 39 -12.68 13.58 -6.52
C GLY A 39 -12.09 12.58 -5.54
N LEU A 40 -12.23 12.85 -4.24
CA LEU A 40 -11.87 11.94 -3.16
C LEU A 40 -13.09 11.64 -2.29
N GLN A 41 -13.28 10.37 -1.95
CA GLN A 41 -14.39 9.90 -1.12
C GLN A 41 -13.89 9.00 0.01
N LYS A 42 -14.40 9.22 1.22
CA LYS A 42 -14.24 8.26 2.33
C LYS A 42 -15.06 7.01 2.01
N LEU A 43 -14.42 5.85 2.02
CA LEU A 43 -15.11 4.56 1.89
C LEU A 43 -15.54 4.01 3.24
N ARG A 44 -14.60 3.91 4.18
CA ARG A 44 -14.81 3.36 5.52
C ARG A 44 -13.68 3.75 6.44
N GLN A 45 -13.93 3.65 7.73
CA GLN A 45 -12.90 3.65 8.76
C GLN A 45 -12.52 2.21 9.10
N LEU A 46 -11.24 1.92 9.21
CA LEU A 46 -10.73 0.62 9.64
C LEU A 46 -10.88 0.49 11.16
N ALA A 47 -11.02 -0.74 11.66
CA ALA A 47 -11.16 -1.02 13.09
C ALA A 47 -9.96 -0.51 13.92
N ILE A 48 -8.79 -0.40 13.28
CA ILE A 48 -7.54 0.10 13.87
C ILE A 48 -7.39 1.64 13.80
N GLY A 49 -8.39 2.38 13.30
CA GLY A 49 -8.43 3.84 13.30
C GLY A 49 -8.37 4.54 11.93
N PRO A 50 -7.41 4.23 11.04
CA PRO A 50 -7.25 4.89 9.74
C PRO A 50 -8.48 4.83 8.84
N THR A 51 -8.62 5.83 7.97
CA THR A 51 -9.71 5.94 7.00
C THR A 51 -9.24 5.57 5.60
N VAL A 52 -10.02 4.72 4.92
CA VAL A 52 -9.80 4.38 3.51
C VAL A 52 -10.44 5.47 2.64
N VAL A 53 -9.64 6.10 1.81
CA VAL A 53 -10.05 7.13 0.85
C VAL A 53 -9.84 6.61 -0.58
N LYS A 54 -10.84 6.80 -1.43
CA LYS A 54 -10.81 6.40 -2.83
C LYS A 54 -10.83 7.61 -3.75
N ALA A 55 -9.88 7.64 -4.68
CA ALA A 55 -9.92 8.51 -5.84
C ALA A 55 -10.99 8.03 -6.82
N ASP A 56 -11.72 8.99 -7.41
CA ASP A 56 -12.78 8.73 -8.37
C ASP A 56 -12.26 8.46 -9.80
N ARG A 57 -10.96 8.62 -10.04
CA ARG A 57 -10.21 8.19 -11.25
C ARG A 57 -8.94 7.44 -10.86
N PRO A 58 -8.38 6.66 -11.80
CA PRO A 58 -6.98 6.25 -11.73
C PRO A 58 -6.07 7.47 -11.59
N LEU A 59 -5.01 7.30 -10.80
CA LEU A 59 -3.91 8.23 -10.63
C LEU A 59 -2.64 7.52 -11.05
N ASP A 60 -1.75 8.21 -11.77
CA ASP A 60 -0.41 7.69 -11.99
C ASP A 60 0.47 7.84 -10.74
N ALA A 61 1.74 7.43 -10.83
CA ALA A 61 2.67 7.49 -9.70
C ALA A 61 2.92 8.94 -9.23
N ALA A 62 3.06 9.89 -10.15
CA ALA A 62 3.35 11.28 -9.83
C ALA A 62 2.13 11.98 -9.20
N GLU A 63 0.93 11.74 -9.75
CA GLU A 63 -0.33 12.23 -9.19
C GLU A 63 -0.61 11.64 -7.79
N SER A 64 -0.32 10.35 -7.61
CA SER A 64 -0.48 9.67 -6.32
C SER A 64 0.47 10.24 -5.27
N GLU A 65 1.73 10.45 -5.63
CA GLU A 65 2.73 11.04 -4.75
C GLU A 65 2.36 12.48 -4.37
N LEU A 66 1.94 13.29 -5.35
CA LEU A 66 1.50 14.66 -5.11
C LEU A 66 0.30 14.71 -4.15
N LEU A 67 -0.68 13.82 -4.37
CA LEU A 67 -1.83 13.71 -3.48
C LEU A 67 -1.40 13.30 -2.06
N MET A 68 -0.51 12.33 -1.93
CA MET A 68 0.01 11.88 -0.63
C MET A 68 0.73 13.02 0.09
N ARG A 69 1.62 13.74 -0.59
CA ARG A 69 2.31 14.92 -0.02
C ARG A 69 1.31 15.97 0.46
N ARG A 70 0.22 16.18 -0.30
CA ARG A 70 -0.81 17.15 0.07
C ARG A 70 -1.64 16.71 1.28
N LEU A 71 -2.00 15.43 1.36
CA LEU A 71 -2.68 14.87 2.54
C LEU A 71 -1.77 14.91 3.77
N ALA A 72 -0.49 14.55 3.63
CA ALA A 72 0.49 14.60 4.70
C ALA A 72 0.78 16.03 5.21
N ALA A 73 0.52 17.05 4.39
CA ALA A 73 0.66 18.46 4.78
C ALA A 73 -0.53 18.99 5.60
N ASP A 74 -1.64 18.25 5.70
CA ASP A 74 -2.75 18.61 6.60
C ASP A 74 -2.29 18.41 8.06
N PRO A 75 -2.37 19.44 8.92
CA PRO A 75 -1.90 19.35 10.31
C PRO A 75 -2.63 18.28 11.12
N ASN A 76 -3.80 17.84 10.68
CA ASN A 76 -4.58 16.80 11.34
C ASN A 76 -4.24 15.39 10.85
N VAL A 77 -3.41 15.23 9.82
CA VAL A 77 -2.97 13.93 9.32
C VAL A 77 -1.70 13.49 10.06
N ASP A 78 -1.69 12.24 10.51
CA ASP A 78 -0.55 11.57 11.13
C ASP A 78 0.30 10.91 10.04
N TYR A 79 -0.32 10.05 9.21
CA TYR A 79 0.33 9.48 8.04
C TYR A 79 -0.66 9.19 6.90
N VAL A 80 -0.10 9.04 5.70
CA VAL A 80 -0.82 8.57 4.52
C VAL A 80 0.02 7.54 3.77
N GLU A 81 -0.63 6.47 3.34
CA GLU A 81 -0.03 5.41 2.53
C GLU A 81 -0.98 4.98 1.41
N VAL A 82 -0.43 4.32 0.39
CA VAL A 82 -1.24 3.70 -0.66
C VAL A 82 -1.82 2.40 -0.13
N ASP A 83 -3.12 2.21 -0.31
CA ASP A 83 -3.80 0.94 -0.05
C ASP A 83 -3.39 -0.07 -1.13
N GLN A 84 -2.35 -0.86 -0.83
CA GLN A 84 -1.83 -1.92 -1.69
C GLN A 84 -1.92 -3.27 -1.00
N LEU A 85 -2.24 -4.30 -1.77
CA LEU A 85 -2.15 -5.68 -1.31
C LEU A 85 -0.68 -6.07 -1.28
N MET A 86 -0.14 -6.23 -0.07
CA MET A 86 1.18 -6.79 0.14
C MET A 86 1.10 -8.31 0.10
N HIS A 87 2.04 -8.94 -0.61
CA HIS A 87 2.21 -10.39 -0.63
C HIS A 87 3.48 -10.74 0.15
N ALA A 88 3.37 -11.64 1.11
CA ALA A 88 4.53 -12.20 1.78
C ALA A 88 5.34 -13.02 0.75
N THR A 89 6.63 -12.72 0.63
CA THR A 89 7.57 -13.50 -0.16
C THR A 89 8.72 -13.93 0.73
N LEU A 90 9.08 -15.20 0.66
CA LEU A 90 10.15 -15.82 1.41
C LEU A 90 11.43 -15.75 0.59
N VAL A 91 12.31 -14.84 0.98
CA VAL A 91 13.71 -14.84 0.55
C VAL A 91 14.56 -15.28 1.74
N PRO A 92 15.31 -16.39 1.64
CA PRO A 92 16.20 -16.82 2.71
C PRO A 92 17.20 -15.72 3.10
N ASN A 93 17.46 -15.57 4.40
CA ASN A 93 18.43 -14.60 4.95
C ASN A 93 19.88 -15.13 4.94
N ASP A 94 20.21 -16.02 4.01
CA ASP A 94 21.56 -16.56 3.83
C ASP A 94 22.43 -15.58 3.02
N ALA A 95 23.56 -15.14 3.60
CA ALA A 95 24.48 -14.21 2.97
C ALA A 95 25.10 -14.73 1.66
N ARG A 96 25.13 -16.06 1.44
CA ARG A 96 25.63 -16.69 0.22
C ARG A 96 24.53 -17.17 -0.73
N LEU A 97 23.27 -16.77 -0.51
CA LEU A 97 22.16 -17.14 -1.40
C LEU A 97 22.41 -16.74 -2.86
N SER A 98 23.16 -15.65 -3.09
CA SER A 98 23.56 -15.21 -4.43
C SER A 98 24.47 -16.20 -5.17
N GLU A 99 25.25 -17.01 -4.43
CA GLU A 99 26.12 -18.06 -4.97
C GLU A 99 25.32 -19.32 -5.36
N GLN A 100 24.13 -19.51 -4.78
CA GLN A 100 23.25 -20.66 -4.99
C GLN A 100 22.39 -20.49 -6.26
N TRP A 101 23.03 -20.41 -7.43
CA TRP A 101 22.36 -20.15 -8.72
C TRP A 101 21.19 -21.10 -9.03
N GLY A 102 21.29 -22.37 -8.60
CA GLY A 102 20.25 -23.38 -8.78
C GLY A 102 18.93 -23.03 -8.08
N PHE A 103 18.97 -22.23 -7.01
CA PHE A 103 17.80 -21.79 -6.24
C PHE A 103 17.18 -20.48 -6.78
N GLY A 104 17.51 -20.10 -8.02
CA GLY A 104 16.92 -18.95 -8.70
C GLY A 104 15.49 -19.17 -9.20
N THR A 105 15.08 -18.30 -10.11
CA THR A 105 13.81 -18.36 -10.86
C THR A 105 14.02 -18.27 -12.37
N SER A 106 15.24 -18.51 -12.85
CA SER A 106 15.58 -18.53 -14.27
C SER A 106 15.32 -19.92 -14.89
N ASN A 107 15.34 -20.01 -16.21
CA ASN A 107 15.19 -21.29 -16.93
C ASN A 107 16.27 -22.32 -16.61
N ALA A 108 17.42 -21.89 -16.10
CA ALA A 108 18.50 -22.80 -15.69
C ALA A 108 18.35 -23.29 -14.23
N SER A 109 17.39 -22.75 -13.48
CA SER A 109 17.22 -23.00 -12.03
C SER A 109 16.02 -23.90 -11.75
N ILE A 110 15.91 -24.39 -10.52
CA ILE A 110 14.76 -25.21 -10.09
C ILE A 110 13.51 -24.39 -9.71
N ASN A 111 13.55 -23.07 -9.88
CA ASN A 111 12.44 -22.15 -9.59
C ASN A 111 11.87 -22.27 -8.16
N VAL A 112 12.76 -22.42 -7.17
CA VAL A 112 12.37 -22.79 -5.80
C VAL A 112 11.84 -21.61 -4.97
N ARG A 113 12.23 -20.37 -5.25
CA ARG A 113 11.83 -19.18 -4.46
C ARG A 113 10.31 -19.01 -4.36
N PRO A 114 9.53 -18.99 -5.46
CA PRO A 114 8.07 -18.92 -5.37
C PRO A 114 7.42 -20.20 -4.81
N ALA A 115 8.14 -21.32 -4.75
CA ALA A 115 7.64 -22.55 -4.13
C ALA A 115 7.71 -22.46 -2.60
N TRP A 116 8.75 -21.83 -2.04
CA TRP A 116 8.90 -21.61 -0.61
C TRP A 116 7.82 -20.71 -0.01
N ASP A 117 7.24 -19.79 -0.81
CA ASP A 117 6.04 -19.02 -0.43
C ASP A 117 4.82 -19.90 -0.13
N LYS A 118 4.81 -21.14 -0.65
CA LYS A 118 3.70 -22.09 -0.55
C LYS A 118 3.98 -23.25 0.40
N ALA A 119 5.21 -23.76 0.40
CA ALA A 119 5.60 -24.88 1.26
C ALA A 119 7.12 -24.89 1.49
N THR A 120 7.52 -25.16 2.73
CA THR A 120 8.94 -25.29 3.14
C THR A 120 9.32 -26.73 3.51
N GLY A 121 8.40 -27.69 3.34
CA GLY A 121 8.61 -29.08 3.75
C GLY A 121 8.36 -29.36 5.23
N THR A 122 7.82 -28.40 6.00
CA THR A 122 7.43 -28.61 7.40
C THR A 122 6.49 -29.81 7.52
N GLY A 123 6.84 -30.80 8.36
CA GLY A 123 6.06 -32.02 8.56
C GLY A 123 6.35 -33.16 7.56
N VAL A 124 7.26 -32.95 6.60
CA VAL A 124 7.72 -34.00 5.67
C VAL A 124 8.99 -34.66 6.22
N VAL A 125 9.04 -36.00 6.21
CA VAL A 125 10.24 -36.77 6.59
C VAL A 125 10.99 -37.18 5.32
N VAL A 126 12.29 -36.88 5.25
CA VAL A 126 13.18 -37.25 4.14
C VAL A 126 14.28 -38.17 4.67
N ALA A 127 14.37 -39.39 4.17
CA ALA A 127 15.47 -40.30 4.47
C ALA A 127 16.63 -40.07 3.49
N VAL A 128 17.86 -39.93 4.02
CA VAL A 128 19.10 -39.80 3.26
C VAL A 128 19.98 -40.98 3.61
N ILE A 129 20.38 -41.77 2.61
CA ILE A 129 21.13 -43.02 2.74
C ILE A 129 22.53 -42.84 2.17
#